data_AF-A0A814YD79-F1
#
_entry.id   AF-A0A814YD79-F1
#
_cell.length_a   1.000
_cell.length_b   1.000
_cell.length_c   1.000
_cell.angle_alpha   90.00
_cell.angle_beta   90.00
_cell.angle_gamma   90.00
#
_symmetry.space_group_name_H-M   'P 1'
#
loop_
_entity.id
_entity.type
_entity.pdbx_description
1 polymer ?
#
loop_
_entity_poly.entity_id
_entity_poly.type
_entity_poly.pdbx_seq_one_letter_code
_entity_poly.pdbx_strand_id
1 'polypeptide(L)' 'FRNLDKFEFNTDIPHDIDRVDFVLRYRVNGQEHWDNNEGKNYTLETESAYTPQTTVSFPHDCNLDEMRFY' A
#
# COMPACT_ATOMS: atom_id res chain seq x y z
N PHE A 1 -28.97 8.57 -15.37
CA PHE A 1 -27.62 9.13 -15.17
C PHE A 1 -27.22 8.86 -13.73
N ARG A 2 -26.15 8.09 -13.48
CA ARG A 2 -25.62 7.93 -12.12
C ARG A 2 -24.83 9.21 -11.80
N ASN A 3 -25.35 10.02 -10.89
CA ASN A 3 -24.65 11.19 -10.37
C ASN A 3 -23.61 10.70 -9.35
N LEU A 4 -22.50 10.20 -9.86
CA LEU A 4 -21.39 9.66 -9.07
C LEU A 4 -20.16 10.49 -9.38
N ASP A 5 -19.60 11.09 -8.34
CA ASP A 5 -18.29 11.72 -8.39
C ASP A 5 -17.22 10.74 -7.92
N LYS A 6 -16.01 10.88 -8.46
CA LYS A 6 -14.82 10.12 -8.06
C LYS A 6 -13.83 11.07 -7.40
N PHE A 7 -13.37 10.71 -6.20
CA PHE A 7 -12.32 11.43 -5.48
C PHE A 7 -11.14 10.51 -5.27
N GLU A 8 -9.93 11.06 -5.36
CA GLU A 8 -8.67 10.34 -5.18
C GLU A 8 -7.80 11.12 -4.19
N PHE A 9 -7.01 10.40 -3.40
CA PHE A 9 -5.98 10.96 -2.54
C PHE A 9 -4.73 10.09 -2.60
N ASN A 10 -3.58 10.72 -2.35
CA ASN A 10 -2.31 10.04 -2.19
C ASN A 10 -1.71 10.48 -0.85
N THR A 11 -1.12 9.54 -0.12
CA THR A 11 -0.42 9.81 1.14
C THR A 11 0.79 8.92 1.21
N ASP A 12 1.90 9.48 1.69
CA ASP A 12 3.09 8.70 1.97
C ASP A 12 2.87 7.90 3.25
N ILE A 13 3.22 6.61 3.21
CA ILE A 13 3.22 5.75 4.39
C ILE A 13 4.66 5.73 4.93
N PRO A 14 4.89 6.16 6.18
CA PRO A 14 6.20 6.04 6.81
C PRO A 14 6.73 4.61 6.72
N HIS A 15 8.01 4.46 6.36
CA HIS A 15 8.64 3.17 6.07
C HIS A 15 8.76 2.24 7.29
N ASP A 16 8.55 2.76 8.49
CA ASP A 16 8.60 2.06 9.77
C ASP A 16 7.20 1.67 10.29
N ILE A 17 6.16 1.83 9.47
CA ILE A 17 4.79 1.46 9.80
C ILE A 17 4.37 0.25 8.96
N ASP A 18 4.15 -0.87 9.63
CA ASP A 18 3.72 -2.11 8.98
C ASP A 18 2.21 -2.17 8.72
N ARG A 19 1.44 -1.28 9.36
CA ARG A 19 -0.02 -1.27 9.30
C ARG A 19 -0.63 0.12 9.49
N VAL A 20 -1.61 0.44 8.64
CA VAL A 20 -2.42 1.66 8.71
C VAL A 20 -3.90 1.30 8.69
N ASP A 21 -4.63 1.72 9.72
CA ASP A 21 -6.09 1.63 9.76
C ASP A 21 -6.70 3.01 9.48
N PHE A 22 -7.64 3.10 8.54
CA PHE A 22 -8.28 4.37 8.16
C PHE A 22 -9.77 4.21 7.85
N VAL A 23 -10.49 5.35 7.84
CA VAL A 23 -11.90 5.46 7.49
C VAL A 23 -12.10 6.63 6.52
N LEU A 24 -13.17 6.60 5.74
CA LEU A 24 -13.51 7.71 4.85
C LEU A 24 -14.59 8.58 5.49
N ARG A 25 -14.37 9.89 5.45
CA ARG A 25 -15.36 10.89 5.87
C ARG A 25 -15.73 11.78 4.71
N TYR A 26 -17.01 11.81 4.39
CA TYR A 26 -17.58 12.72 3.41
C TYR A 26 -18.45 13.77 4.10
N ARG A 27 -18.17 15.06 3.85
CA ARG A 27 -18.92 16.19 4.42
C ARG A 27 -19.59 16.96 3.29
N VAL A 28 -20.91 17.13 3.36
CA VAL A 28 -21.69 17.89 2.37
C VAL A 28 -22.87 18.56 3.05
N ASN A 29 -23.17 19.81 2.70
CA ASN A 29 -24.32 20.57 3.23
C ASN A 29 -24.44 20.56 4.76
N GLY A 30 -23.31 20.60 5.47
CA GLY A 30 -23.28 20.57 6.94
C GLY A 30 -23.54 19.19 7.57
N GLN A 31 -23.71 18.14 6.77
CA GLN A 31 -23.83 16.76 7.23
C GLN A 31 -22.52 15.99 7.07
N GLU A 32 -22.35 14.96 7.89
CA GLU A 32 -21.22 14.04 7.81
C GLU A 32 -21.71 12.62 7.53
N HIS A 33 -21.01 11.97 6.63
CA HIS A 33 -21.16 10.56 6.34
C HIS A 33 -19.80 9.89 6.57
N TRP A 34 -19.82 8.79 7.29
CA TRP A 34 -18.63 8.01 7.62
C TRP A 34 -18.77 6.63 6.99
N ASP A 35 -17.75 6.23 6.24
CA ASP A 35 -17.56 4.85 5.82
C ASP A 35 -16.41 4.27 6.62
N ASN A 36 -16.78 3.41 7.55
CA ASN A 36 -15.87 2.71 8.44
C ASN A 36 -15.97 1.19 8.23
N ASN A 37 -16.41 0.73 7.04
CA ASN A 37 -16.53 -0.69 6.73
C ASN A 37 -17.29 -1.48 7.82
N GLU A 38 -18.49 -1.00 8.20
CA GLU A 38 -19.32 -1.59 9.26
C GLU A 38 -18.61 -1.65 10.63
N GLY A 39 -17.73 -0.69 10.92
CA GLY A 39 -16.95 -0.61 12.15
C GLY A 39 -15.62 -1.38 12.15
N LYS A 40 -15.25 -2.01 11.02
CA LYS A 40 -13.97 -2.73 10.87
C LYS A 40 -12.83 -1.83 10.41
N ASN A 41 -13.16 -0.66 9.86
CA ASN A 41 -12.25 0.23 9.14
C ASN A 41 -11.62 -0.44 7.91
N TYR A 42 -10.83 0.34 7.18
CA TYR A 42 -9.95 -0.17 6.12
C TYR A 42 -8.55 -0.33 6.68
N THR A 43 -7.87 -1.41 6.30
CA THR A 43 -6.53 -1.74 6.78
C THR A 43 -5.60 -1.89 5.57
N LEU A 44 -4.48 -1.17 5.60
CA LEU A 44 -3.33 -1.37 4.73
C LEU A 44 -2.25 -2.02 5.57
N GLU A 45 -1.79 -3.19 5.18
CA GLU A 45 -0.65 -3.86 5.80
C GLU A 45 0.46 -3.92 4.75
N THR A 46 1.68 -3.53 5.13
CA THR A 46 2.84 -3.80 4.29
C THR A 46 3.24 -5.25 4.53
N GLU A 47 3.39 -6.06 3.49
CA GLU A 47 4.06 -7.35 3.64
C GLU A 47 5.50 -7.09 4.07
N SER A 48 5.74 -7.25 5.38
CA SER A 48 7.04 -7.08 5.99
C SER A 48 8.07 -7.93 5.24
N ALA A 49 9.00 -7.24 4.59
CA ALA A 49 10.15 -7.76 3.86
C ALA A 49 9.83 -8.68 2.66
N TYR A 50 9.72 -8.08 1.47
CA TYR A 50 10.39 -8.68 0.32
C TYR A 50 11.90 -8.69 0.63
N THR A 51 12.38 -9.65 1.41
CA THR A 51 13.74 -10.13 1.19
C THR A 51 13.71 -10.74 -0.19
N PRO A 52 14.44 -10.23 -1.20
CA PRO A 52 14.76 -11.10 -2.31
C PRO A 52 15.55 -12.24 -1.69
N GLN A 53 14.90 -13.37 -1.38
CA GLN A 53 15.59 -14.63 -1.18
C GLN A 53 16.06 -15.11 -2.56
N THR A 54 16.96 -14.32 -3.15
CA THR A 54 17.78 -14.72 -4.27
C THR A 54 19.12 -15.13 -3.70
N THR A 55 19.13 -16.07 -2.75
CA THR A 55 20.20 -17.07 -2.78
C THR A 55 19.82 -18.05 -3.88
N VAL A 56 19.89 -17.57 -5.13
CA VAL A 56 20.15 -18.49 -6.22
C VAL A 56 21.55 -18.98 -5.91
N SER A 57 21.69 -20.25 -5.55
CA SER A 57 23.00 -20.91 -5.62
C SER A 57 23.43 -20.80 -7.07
N PHE A 58 24.21 -19.76 -7.35
CA PHE A 58 24.92 -19.69 -8.60
C PHE A 58 25.89 -20.87 -8.60
N PRO A 59 25.93 -21.70 -9.65
CA PRO A 59 27.09 -22.56 -9.84
C PRO A 59 28.32 -21.65 -9.78
N HIS A 60 29.41 -22.16 -9.19
CA HIS A 60 30.61 -21.41 -8.76
C HIS A 60 31.32 -20.56 -9.84
N ASP A 61 30.77 -20.47 -11.05
CA ASP A 61 31.30 -19.77 -12.20
C ASP A 61 30.52 -18.50 -12.60
N CYS A 62 29.45 -18.09 -11.89
CA CYS A 62 28.75 -16.85 -12.23
C CYS A 62 29.36 -15.62 -11.54
N ASN A 63 29.91 -14.70 -12.33
CA ASN A 63 30.47 -13.43 -11.85
C ASN A 63 29.36 -12.39 -11.60
N LEU A 64 29.38 -11.75 -10.43
CA LEU A 64 28.43 -10.72 -10.00
C LEU A 64 28.61 -9.36 -10.70
N ASP A 65 29.74 -9.13 -11.39
CA ASP A 65 30.03 -7.85 -12.05
C ASP A 65 29.23 -7.60 -13.35
N GLU A 66 28.55 -8.62 -13.90
CA GLU A 66 27.75 -8.48 -15.13
C GLU A 66 26.27 -8.14 -14.88
N MET A 67 25.79 -8.18 -13.62
CA MET A 67 24.39 -7.93 -13.32
C MET A 67 24.13 -6.43 -13.16
N ARG A 68 24.00 -5.72 -14.28
CA ARG A 68 23.44 -4.37 -14.29
C ARG A 68 21.92 -4.45 -14.15
N PHE A 69 21.42 -3.99 -13.00
CA PHE A 69 20.01 -3.71 -12.82
C PHE A 69 19.63 -2.51 -13.71
N TYR A 70 18.82 -2.75 -14.74
CA TYR A 70 18.13 -1.71 -15.51
C TYR A 70 16.78 -1.40 -14.87
#